data_AF-A0A1E5UNB8-F1
#
_entry.id   AF-A0A1E5UNB8-F1
#
_cell.length_a   1.000
_cell.length_b   1.000
_cell.length_c   1.000
_cell.angle_alpha   90.00
_cell.angle_beta   90.00
_cell.angle_gamma   90.00
#
_symmetry.space_group_name_H-M   'P 1'
#
loop_
_entity.id
_entity.type
_entity.pdbx_description
1 polymer ?
#
loop_
_entity_poly.entity_id
_entity_poly.type
_entity_poly.pdbx_seq_one_letter_code
_entity_poly.pdbx_strand_id
1 'polypeptide(L)'
;LQREKCNAERFAGYQKLCLFGLGSMFWASASEVLAEIEKEGKAEWINYCFIYSAIALVLMLIGLAASTFPESSWLAPSLSGLGGLQSFIFVLGAFHIGSLKFHSYLDECLYSMIATTVAITIYWGLSVQDPLVNLFALLVIDRVTTV
;
A
#
# COMPACT_ATOMS: atom_id res chain seq x y z
N LEU A 1 -3.09 -17.16 26.28
CA LEU A 1 -2.51 -15.98 26.96
C LEU A 1 -1.38 -15.26 26.22
N GLN A 2 -0.16 -15.80 26.11
CA GLN A 2 0.96 -15.06 25.47
C GLN A 2 0.75 -14.81 23.97
N ARG A 3 0.16 -15.78 23.27
CA ARG A 3 -0.21 -15.67 21.85
C ARG A 3 -1.31 -14.63 21.59
N GLU A 4 -2.27 -14.53 22.49
CA GLU A 4 -3.37 -13.56 22.40
C GLU A 4 -2.89 -12.13 22.64
N LYS A 5 -1.98 -11.92 23.60
CA LYS A 5 -1.33 -10.61 23.80
C LYS A 5 -0.52 -10.17 22.58
N CYS A 6 0.29 -11.08 22.01
CA CYS A 6 1.06 -10.82 20.80
C CYS A 6 0.15 -10.47 19.60
N ASN A 7 -0.96 -11.19 19.44
CA ASN A 7 -1.93 -10.91 18.38
C ASN A 7 -2.60 -9.53 18.55
N ALA A 8 -3.00 -9.17 19.78
CA ALA A 8 -3.61 -7.87 20.07
C ALA A 8 -2.67 -6.69 19.82
N GLU A 9 -1.39 -6.81 20.19
CA GLU A 9 -0.37 -5.77 19.93
C GLU A 9 -0.12 -5.58 18.43
N ARG A 10 -0.02 -6.69 17.68
CA ARG A 10 0.11 -6.64 16.21
C ARG A 10 -1.10 -5.98 15.55
N PHE A 11 -2.30 -6.29 16.05
CA PHE A 11 -3.55 -5.72 15.57
C PHE A 11 -3.61 -4.20 15.74
N ALA A 12 -3.25 -3.71 16.93
CA ALA A 12 -3.16 -2.28 17.21
C ALA A 12 -2.10 -1.59 16.33
N GLY A 13 -1.01 -2.29 16.01
CA GLY A 13 -0.02 -1.84 15.03
C GLY A 13 -0.61 -1.66 13.64
N TYR A 14 -1.32 -2.66 13.11
CA TYR A 14 -1.97 -2.58 11.80
C TYR A 14 -3.03 -1.48 11.73
N GLN A 15 -3.83 -1.31 12.79
CA GLN A 15 -4.82 -0.23 12.87
C GLN A 15 -4.19 1.15 12.72
N LYS A 16 -3.06 1.40 13.41
CA LYS A 16 -2.30 2.66 13.30
C LYS A 16 -1.77 2.88 11.89
N LEU A 17 -1.31 1.83 11.21
CA LEU A 17 -0.79 1.90 9.85
C LEU A 17 -1.90 2.16 8.82
N CYS A 18 -3.06 1.52 8.96
CA CYS A 18 -4.24 1.82 8.14
C CYS A 18 -4.72 3.26 8.34
N LEU A 19 -4.78 3.74 9.60
CA LEU A 19 -5.14 5.13 9.90
C LEU A 19 -4.10 6.12 9.36
N PHE A 20 -2.81 5.78 9.40
CA PHE A 20 -1.76 6.57 8.77
C PHE A 20 -1.92 6.63 7.25
N GLY A 21 -2.17 5.49 6.60
CA GLY A 21 -2.47 5.43 5.16
C GLY A 21 -3.70 6.25 4.77
N LEU A 22 -4.81 6.09 5.50
CA LEU A 22 -6.01 6.91 5.30
C LEU A 22 -5.75 8.39 5.57
N GLY A 23 -4.94 8.73 6.56
CA GLY A 23 -4.46 10.09 6.82
C GLY A 23 -3.63 10.65 5.67
N SER A 24 -2.76 9.83 5.06
CA SER A 24 -1.99 10.21 3.88
C SER A 24 -2.86 10.36 2.62
N MET A 25 -3.98 9.62 2.56
CA MET A 25 -4.99 9.72 1.51
C MET A 25 -5.90 10.93 1.66
N PHE A 26 -5.84 11.70 2.76
CA PHE A 26 -6.62 12.93 2.88
C PHE A 26 -6.17 13.98 1.85
N TRP A 27 -6.83 13.87 0.69
CA TRP A 27 -7.22 14.82 -0.34
C TRP A 27 -6.17 15.68 -1.03
N ALA A 28 -5.07 16.09 -0.39
CA ALA A 28 -4.04 16.91 -1.04
C ALA A 28 -3.17 16.08 -1.98
N SER A 29 -2.64 14.94 -1.53
CA SER A 29 -1.66 14.16 -2.30
C SER A 29 -2.26 13.46 -3.52
N ALA A 30 -3.46 12.88 -3.41
CA ALA A 30 -4.08 12.18 -4.53
C ALA A 30 -4.57 13.15 -5.63
N SER A 31 -5.13 14.31 -5.24
CA SER A 31 -5.59 15.30 -6.21
C SER A 31 -4.43 16.05 -6.88
N GLU A 32 -3.35 16.34 -6.16
CA GLU A 32 -2.14 16.96 -6.73
C GLU A 32 -1.40 15.98 -7.67
N VAL A 33 -1.33 14.69 -7.31
CA VAL A 33 -0.81 13.63 -8.17
C VAL A 33 -1.64 13.49 -9.45
N LEU A 34 -2.97 13.42 -9.35
CA LEU A 34 -3.82 13.33 -10.54
C LEU A 34 -3.73 14.60 -11.40
N ALA A 35 -3.66 15.80 -10.79
CA ALA A 35 -3.58 17.07 -11.51
C ALA A 35 -2.24 17.25 -12.25
N GLU A 36 -1.13 16.81 -11.67
CA GLU A 36 0.18 16.87 -12.34
C GLU A 36 0.29 15.84 -13.47
N ILE A 37 -0.32 14.66 -13.29
CA ILE A 37 -0.38 13.60 -14.31
C ILE A 37 -1.31 13.98 -15.48
N GLU A 38 -2.45 14.63 -15.23
CA GLU A 38 -3.35 15.16 -16.26
C GLU A 38 -2.66 16.23 -17.12
N LYS A 39 -1.79 17.04 -16.50
CA LYS A 39 -0.98 18.07 -17.17
C LYS A 39 0.04 17.51 -18.16
N GLU A 40 0.61 16.34 -17.89
CA GLU A 40 1.65 15.73 -18.74
C GLU A 40 1.12 14.98 -19.99
N GLY A 41 -0.20 14.89 -20.18
CA GLY A 41 -0.80 14.49 -21.47
C GLY A 41 -0.54 13.03 -21.90
N LYS A 42 0.07 12.19 -21.07
CA LYS A 42 0.16 10.75 -21.29
C LYS A 42 -1.16 10.14 -20.81
N ALA A 43 -2.06 9.68 -21.68
CA ALA A 43 -3.44 9.33 -21.28
C ALA A 43 -3.62 7.88 -20.77
N GLU A 44 -2.75 6.94 -21.16
CA GLU A 44 -2.95 5.50 -20.95
C GLU A 44 -2.67 5.03 -19.51
N TRP A 45 -1.48 5.34 -18.99
CA TRP A 45 -1.05 5.07 -17.60
C TRP A 45 -1.94 5.69 -16.50
N ILE A 46 -2.68 6.76 -16.79
CA ILE A 46 -3.56 7.46 -15.83
C ILE A 46 -4.69 6.55 -15.36
N ASN A 47 -5.31 5.85 -16.31
CA ASN A 47 -6.41 4.95 -16.02
C ASN A 47 -5.95 3.81 -15.10
N TYR A 48 -4.75 3.27 -15.32
CA TYR A 48 -4.18 2.24 -14.46
C TYR A 48 -3.86 2.76 -13.05
N CYS A 49 -3.30 3.96 -12.93
CA CYS A 49 -3.04 4.61 -11.64
C CYS A 49 -4.35 4.89 -10.87
N PHE A 50 -5.39 5.34 -11.56
CA PHE A 50 -6.70 5.59 -10.95
C PHE A 50 -7.36 4.30 -10.47
N ILE A 51 -7.41 3.26 -11.32
CA ILE A 51 -7.97 1.95 -10.97
C ILE A 51 -7.20 1.35 -9.78
N TYR A 52 -5.87 1.40 -9.81
CA TYR A 52 -5.05 0.94 -8.68
C TYR A 52 -5.36 1.71 -7.41
N SER A 53 -5.45 3.04 -7.47
CA SER A 53 -5.73 3.88 -6.30
C SER A 53 -7.11 3.59 -5.70
N ALA A 54 -8.12 3.33 -6.54
CA ALA A 54 -9.45 2.94 -6.09
C ALA A 54 -9.45 1.58 -5.40
N ILE A 55 -8.78 0.58 -5.99
CA ILE A 55 -8.61 -0.75 -5.37
C ILE A 55 -7.83 -0.62 -4.06
N ALA A 56 -6.76 0.17 -4.06
CA ALA A 56 -5.92 0.42 -2.90
C ALA A 56 -6.74 0.97 -1.73
N LEU A 57 -7.58 1.97 -2.00
CA LEU A 57 -8.49 2.57 -1.03
C LEU A 57 -9.46 1.54 -0.45
N VAL A 58 -10.07 0.72 -1.30
CA VAL A 58 -10.98 -0.34 -0.85
C VAL A 58 -10.26 -1.31 0.08
N LEU A 59 -9.06 -1.75 -0.27
CA LEU A 59 -8.26 -2.66 0.58
C LEU A 59 -7.86 -2.01 1.90
N MET A 60 -7.50 -0.72 1.89
CA MET A 60 -7.20 0.04 3.11
C MET A 60 -8.43 0.18 4.02
N LEU A 61 -9.62 0.46 3.47
CA LEU A 61 -10.87 0.56 4.22
C LEU A 61 -11.30 -0.80 4.80
N ILE A 62 -11.17 -1.87 4.02
CA ILE A 62 -11.44 -3.23 4.50
C ILE A 62 -10.47 -3.60 5.62
N GLY A 63 -9.18 -3.28 5.46
CA GLY A 63 -8.17 -3.50 6.49
C GLY A 63 -8.42 -2.69 7.76
N LEU A 64 -8.88 -1.45 7.63
CA LEU A 64 -9.31 -0.64 8.77
C LEU A 64 -10.50 -1.26 9.49
N ALA A 65 -11.55 -1.64 8.76
CA ALA A 65 -12.74 -2.26 9.33
C ALA A 65 -12.39 -3.57 10.04
N ALA A 66 -11.57 -4.42 9.41
CA ALA A 66 -11.03 -5.63 10.01
C ALA A 66 -10.22 -5.34 11.28
N SER A 67 -9.38 -4.30 11.26
CA SER A 67 -8.56 -3.89 12.42
C SER A 67 -9.40 -3.31 13.58
N THR A 68 -10.56 -2.74 13.28
CA THR A 68 -11.45 -2.09 14.27
C THR A 68 -12.46 -3.08 14.86
N PHE A 69 -12.91 -4.05 14.06
CA PHE A 69 -13.88 -5.07 14.44
C PHE A 69 -13.32 -6.49 14.24
N PRO A 70 -12.27 -6.88 15.00
CA PRO A 70 -11.59 -8.16 14.85
C PRO A 70 -12.54 -9.37 14.95
N GLU A 71 -13.46 -9.33 15.91
CA GLU A 71 -14.40 -10.42 16.19
C GLU A 71 -15.45 -10.63 15.10
N SER A 72 -15.67 -9.62 14.26
CA SER A 72 -16.67 -9.64 13.18
C SER A 72 -16.08 -10.04 11.82
N SER A 73 -14.78 -10.31 11.74
CA SER A 73 -14.09 -10.62 10.49
C SER A 73 -13.33 -11.94 10.58
N TRP A 74 -13.71 -12.93 9.75
CA TRP A 74 -13.08 -14.25 9.73
C TRP A 74 -11.57 -14.23 9.38
N LEU A 75 -11.08 -13.16 8.77
CA LEU A 75 -9.68 -12.99 8.37
C LEU A 75 -9.11 -11.65 8.86
N ALA A 76 -9.53 -11.22 10.06
CA ALA A 76 -9.22 -9.90 10.56
C ALA A 76 -7.71 -9.56 10.56
N PRO A 77 -6.79 -10.47 10.96
CA PRO A 77 -5.35 -10.20 10.92
C PRO A 77 -4.80 -10.05 9.50
N SER A 78 -5.26 -10.89 8.57
CA SER A 78 -4.78 -10.88 7.19
C SER A 78 -5.29 -9.67 6.42
N LEU A 79 -6.57 -9.32 6.61
CA LEU A 79 -7.18 -8.15 5.97
C LEU A 79 -6.60 -6.84 6.52
N SER A 80 -6.36 -6.75 7.82
CA SER A 80 -5.69 -5.59 8.42
C SER A 80 -4.24 -5.47 7.97
N GLY A 81 -3.51 -6.59 7.88
CA GLY A 81 -2.15 -6.64 7.33
C GLY A 81 -2.08 -6.22 5.86
N LEU A 82 -3.05 -6.64 5.03
CA LEU A 82 -3.16 -6.25 3.63
C LEU A 82 -3.47 -4.75 3.48
N GLY A 83 -4.43 -4.24 4.25
CA GLY A 83 -4.74 -2.81 4.26
C GLY A 83 -3.54 -1.96 4.67
N GLY A 84 -2.79 -2.41 5.69
CA GLY A 84 -1.55 -1.75 6.12
C GLY A 84 -0.44 -1.77 5.05
N LEU A 85 -0.25 -2.89 4.34
CA LEU A 85 0.69 -2.96 3.21
C LEU A 85 0.31 -1.96 2.12
N GLN A 86 -0.97 -1.92 1.78
CA GLN A 86 -1.45 -1.04 0.73
C GLN A 86 -1.33 0.44 1.09
N SER A 87 -1.49 0.78 2.37
CA SER A 87 -1.17 2.10 2.90
C SER A 87 0.29 2.48 2.70
N PHE A 88 1.24 1.58 2.97
CA PHE A 88 2.67 1.85 2.76
C PHE A 88 3.01 2.06 1.28
N ILE A 89 2.53 1.20 0.40
CA ILE A 89 2.79 1.32 -1.04
C ILE A 89 2.20 2.63 -1.58
N PHE A 90 1.01 3.00 -1.12
CA PHE A 90 0.38 4.25 -1.53
C PHE A 90 1.19 5.47 -1.10
N VAL A 91 1.65 5.53 0.16
CA VAL A 91 2.51 6.61 0.67
C VAL A 91 3.82 6.70 -0.11
N LEU A 92 4.44 5.57 -0.43
CA LEU A 92 5.66 5.53 -1.25
C LEU A 92 5.40 6.08 -2.65
N GLY A 93 4.31 5.69 -3.30
CA GLY A 93 3.94 6.22 -4.61
C GLY A 93 3.70 7.73 -4.59
N ALA A 94 2.95 8.22 -3.59
CA ALA A 94 2.72 9.65 -3.41
C ALA A 94 4.03 10.43 -3.18
N PHE A 95 4.95 9.89 -2.39
CA PHE A 95 6.27 10.50 -2.15
C PHE A 95 7.09 10.60 -3.45
N HIS A 96 7.14 9.53 -4.24
CA HIS A 96 7.90 9.51 -5.50
C HIS A 96 7.31 10.51 -6.51
N ILE A 97 5.99 10.52 -6.70
CA ILE A 97 5.34 11.45 -7.62
C ILE A 97 5.50 12.90 -7.14
N GLY A 98 5.31 13.18 -5.86
CA GLY A 98 5.54 14.52 -5.29
C GLY A 98 7.00 14.98 -5.42
N SER A 99 7.95 14.05 -5.44
CA SER A 99 9.38 14.34 -5.63
C SER A 99 9.74 14.76 -7.05
N LEU A 100 8.92 14.40 -8.06
CA LEU A 100 9.14 14.79 -9.46
C LEU A 100 9.10 16.30 -9.67
N LYS A 101 8.40 17.04 -8.79
CA LYS A 101 8.39 18.50 -8.77
C LYS A 101 9.77 19.11 -8.52
N PHE A 102 10.66 18.37 -7.84
CA PHE A 102 12.00 18.83 -7.48
C PHE A 102 13.10 18.26 -8.38
N HIS A 103 12.86 17.08 -8.98
CA HIS A 103 13.83 16.41 -9.84
C HIS A 103 13.09 15.72 -11.01
N SER A 104 13.36 16.14 -12.25
CA SER A 104 12.67 15.65 -13.46
C SER A 104 13.14 14.28 -13.98
N TYR A 105 13.79 13.49 -13.12
CA TYR A 105 14.33 12.16 -13.43
C TYR A 105 13.22 11.10 -13.33
N LEU A 106 12.33 11.08 -14.34
CA LEU A 106 11.13 10.24 -14.35
C LEU A 106 11.46 8.74 -14.29
N ASP A 107 12.46 8.29 -15.04
CA ASP A 107 12.82 6.88 -15.13
C ASP A 107 13.46 6.39 -13.82
N GLU A 108 14.38 7.15 -13.25
CA GLU A 108 15.02 6.86 -11.97
C GLU A 108 14.02 6.87 -10.82
N CYS A 109 13.04 7.79 -10.86
CA CYS A 109 11.95 7.84 -9.90
C CYS A 109 11.07 6.59 -9.98
N LEU A 110 10.75 6.14 -11.20
CA LEU A 110 9.97 4.93 -11.44
C LEU A 110 10.73 3.67 -10.99
N TYR A 111 12.02 3.55 -11.30
CA TYR A 111 12.86 2.45 -10.83
C TYR A 111 12.98 2.44 -9.30
N SER A 112 13.15 3.60 -8.67
CA SER A 112 13.17 3.75 -7.22
C SER A 112 11.83 3.34 -6.59
N MET A 113 10.71 3.74 -7.19
CA MET A 113 9.37 3.36 -6.72
C MET A 113 9.17 1.85 -6.80
N ILE A 114 9.56 1.21 -7.91
CA ILE A 114 9.48 -0.26 -8.06
C ILE A 114 10.38 -0.94 -7.03
N ALA A 115 11.64 -0.53 -6.91
CA ALA A 115 12.61 -1.14 -5.99
C ALA A 115 12.15 -1.05 -4.52
N THR A 116 11.68 0.13 -4.10
CA THR A 116 11.18 0.36 -2.73
C THR A 116 9.88 -0.41 -2.47
N THR A 117 8.98 -0.52 -3.46
CA THR A 117 7.75 -1.32 -3.37
C THR A 117 8.03 -2.81 -3.25
N VAL A 118 8.99 -3.33 -4.02
CA VAL A 118 9.44 -4.73 -3.91
C VAL A 118 10.06 -4.99 -2.53
N ALA A 119 10.97 -4.12 -2.09
CA ALA A 119 11.64 -4.25 -0.81
C ALA A 119 10.65 -4.24 0.37
N ILE A 120 9.69 -3.31 0.39
CA ILE A 120 8.69 -3.25 1.46
C ILE A 120 7.77 -4.47 1.42
N THR A 121 7.39 -4.96 0.24
CA THR A 121 6.52 -6.12 0.10
C THR A 121 7.20 -7.41 0.61
N ILE A 122 8.49 -7.60 0.28
CA ILE A 122 9.30 -8.71 0.81
C ILE A 122 9.40 -8.62 2.33
N TYR A 123 9.79 -7.44 2.85
CA TYR A 123 9.88 -7.22 4.29
C TYR A 123 8.54 -7.49 4.98
N TRP A 124 7.43 -7.08 4.38
CA TRP A 124 6.09 -7.28 4.92
C TRP A 124 5.70 -8.75 4.97
N GLY A 125 5.94 -9.52 3.90
CA GLY A 125 5.74 -10.97 3.89
C GLY A 125 6.52 -11.67 5.00
N LEU A 126 7.82 -11.39 5.08
CA LEU A 126 8.69 -11.97 6.12
C LEU A 126 8.28 -11.59 7.54
N SER A 127 7.84 -10.34 7.75
CA SER A 127 7.50 -9.81 9.07
C SER A 127 6.11 -10.23 9.56
N VAL A 128 5.14 -10.30 8.65
CA VAL A 128 3.75 -10.59 9.01
C VAL A 128 3.53 -12.11 9.13
N GLN A 129 4.34 -12.96 8.46
CA GLN A 129 4.20 -14.42 8.49
C GLN A 129 2.75 -14.89 8.21
N ASP A 130 1.98 -14.07 7.50
CA ASP A 130 0.57 -14.34 7.21
C ASP A 130 0.50 -14.98 5.81
N PRO A 131 -0.15 -16.14 5.66
CA PRO A 131 -0.17 -16.89 4.40
C PRO A 131 -0.74 -16.07 3.23
N LEU A 132 -1.69 -15.16 3.45
CA LEU A 132 -2.25 -14.32 2.38
C LEU A 132 -1.29 -13.22 1.95
N VAL A 133 -0.56 -12.62 2.89
CA VAL A 133 0.47 -11.61 2.60
C VAL A 133 1.66 -12.25 1.90
N ASN A 134 2.05 -13.46 2.31
CA ASN A 134 3.10 -14.23 1.62
C ASN A 134 2.71 -14.58 0.19
N LEU A 135 1.45 -14.95 -0.06
CA LEU A 135 0.95 -15.20 -1.42
C LEU A 135 1.04 -13.92 -2.28
N PHE A 136 0.60 -12.78 -1.75
CA PHE A 136 0.71 -11.50 -2.46
C PHE A 136 2.17 -11.14 -2.76
N ALA A 137 3.07 -11.28 -1.77
CA ALA A 137 4.49 -11.00 -1.96
C ALA A 137 5.12 -11.89 -3.04
N LEU A 138 4.79 -13.19 -3.05
CA LEU A 138 5.24 -14.11 -4.09
C LEU A 138 4.72 -13.71 -5.48
N LEU A 139 3.46 -13.31 -5.60
CA LEU A 139 2.87 -12.85 -6.87
C LEU A 139 3.52 -11.56 -7.39
N VAL A 140 3.87 -10.63 -6.49
CA VAL A 140 4.58 -9.40 -6.87
C VAL A 140 5.99 -9.71 -7.35
N ILE A 141 6.72 -10.60 -6.66
CA ILE A 141 8.08 -11.01 -7.05
C ILE A 141 8.06 -11.72 -8.40
N ASP A 142 7.18 -12.71 -8.58
CA ASP A 142 7.06 -13.48 -9.82
C ASP A 142 6.83 -12.55 -11.02
N ARG A 143 5.87 -11.62 -10.90
CA ARG A 143 5.59 -10.63 -11.95
C ARG A 143 6.79 -9.73 -12.26
N VAL A 144 7.54 -9.29 -11.26
CA VAL A 144 8.74 -8.46 -11.46
C VAL A 144 9.88 -9.24 -12.10
N THR A 145 10.02 -10.54 -11.84
CA THR A 145 11.07 -11.38 -12.44
C THR A 145 10.76 -11.89 -13.85
N THR A 146 9.49 -11.84 -14.26
CA THR A 146 9.03 -12.27 -15.60
C THR A 146 8.95 -11.13 -16.63
N VAL A 147 9.30 -9.90 -16.26
CA VAL A 147 9.38 -8.70 -17.12
C VAL A 147 10.84 -8.39 -17.38
#